data_AF-A0A973PF79-F1
#
_entry.id   AF-A0A973PF79-F1
#
_cell.length_a   1.000
_cell.length_b   1.000
_cell.length_c   1.000
_cell.angle_alpha   90.00
_cell.angle_beta   90.00
_cell.angle_gamma   90.00
#
_symmetry.space_group_name_H-M   'P 1'
#
loop_
_entity.id
_entity.type
_entity.pdbx_description
1 polymer ?
#
loop_
_entity_poly.entity_id
_entity_poly.type
_entity_poly.pdbx_seq_one_letter_code
_entity_poly.pdbx_strand_id
1 'polypeptide(L)'
;METIWLALLGALLAGYLVLGGYDYGVQLLHATLARGEGERRLALNSFGPFFLGNEVWLVAFAGVMAGAFPRAEAALLPPLHLPVAGLLGGVVVGTVAVQLRSRHRSRPA
;
A
#
# COMPACT_ATOMS: atom_id res chain seq x y z
N MET A 1 18.70 22.99 -2.76
CA MET A 1 18.75 21.56 -2.34
C MET A 1 17.41 21.08 -1.77
N GLU A 2 16.74 21.87 -0.94
CA GLU A 2 15.42 21.54 -0.39
C GLU A 2 14.36 21.18 -1.44
N THR A 3 14.32 21.89 -2.57
CA THR A 3 13.39 21.62 -3.68
C THR A 3 13.52 20.20 -4.25
N ILE A 4 14.72 19.63 -4.29
CA ILE A 4 14.96 18.27 -4.79
C ILE A 4 14.35 17.26 -3.82
N TRP A 5 14.54 17.46 -2.51
CA TRP A 5 13.96 16.60 -1.48
C TRP A 5 12.43 16.70 -1.46
N LEU A 6 11.88 17.89 -1.64
CA LEU A 6 10.43 18.08 -1.76
C LEU A 6 9.88 17.40 -3.01
N ALA A 7 10.56 17.52 -4.16
CA ALA A 7 10.17 16.84 -5.39
C ALA A 7 10.24 15.32 -5.24
N LEU A 8 11.27 14.80 -4.58
CA LEU A 8 11.42 13.37 -4.29
C LEU A 8 10.30 12.88 -3.36
N LEU A 9 10.01 13.61 -2.27
CA LEU A 9 8.94 13.30 -1.34
C LEU A 9 7.58 13.25 -2.06
N GLY A 10 7.31 14.24 -2.92
CA GLY A 10 6.11 14.29 -3.76
C GLY A 10 6.04 13.13 -4.76
N ALA A 11 7.15 12.79 -5.41
CA ALA A 11 7.22 11.66 -6.34
C ALA A 11 6.99 10.32 -5.64
N LEU A 12 7.56 10.13 -4.45
CA LEU A 12 7.35 8.92 -3.64
C LEU A 12 5.89 8.77 -3.23
N LEU A 13 5.27 9.86 -2.77
CA LEU A 13 3.86 9.87 -2.39
C LEU A 13 2.96 9.62 -3.59
N ALA A 14 3.20 10.30 -4.72
CA ALA A 14 2.42 10.11 -5.93
C ALA A 14 2.55 8.68 -6.47
N GLY A 15 3.76 8.12 -6.47
CA GLY A 15 4.02 6.73 -6.84
C GLY A 15 3.24 5.76 -5.97
N TYR A 16 3.27 5.94 -4.65
CA TYR A 16 2.48 5.12 -3.73
C TYR A 16 0.98 5.25 -3.95
N LEU A 17 0.46 6.48 -4.15
CA LEU A 17 -0.97 6.70 -4.38
C LEU A 17 -1.46 6.09 -5.69
N VAL A 18 -0.63 6.09 -6.75
CA VAL A 18 -0.99 5.46 -8.02
C VAL A 18 -0.93 3.93 -7.91
N LEU A 19 0.20 3.39 -7.44
CA LEU A 19 0.45 1.95 -7.40
C LEU A 19 -0.34 1.26 -6.27
N GLY A 20 -0.24 1.78 -5.04
CA GLY A 20 -1.04 1.32 -3.91
C GLY A 20 -2.53 1.64 -4.06
N GLY A 21 -2.89 2.75 -4.74
CA GLY A 21 -4.30 3.05 -5.03
C GLY A 21 -4.95 2.00 -5.93
N TYR A 22 -4.23 1.52 -6.95
CA TYR A 22 -4.68 0.39 -7.78
C TYR A 22 -4.97 -0.85 -6.92
N ASP A 23 -4.04 -1.18 -6.03
CA ASP A 23 -4.13 -2.33 -5.12
C ASP A 23 -5.35 -2.26 -4.19
N TYR A 24 -5.58 -1.11 -3.55
CA TYR A 24 -6.76 -0.91 -2.71
C TYR A 24 -8.05 -0.92 -3.53
N GLY A 25 -8.01 -0.35 -4.74
CA GLY A 25 -9.13 -0.38 -5.68
C GLY A 25 -9.55 -1.80 -6.05
N VAL A 26 -8.59 -2.67 -6.40
CA VAL A 26 -8.85 -4.09 -6.67
C VAL A 26 -9.42 -4.78 -5.44
N GLN A 27 -8.83 -4.57 -4.26
CA GLN A 27 -9.31 -5.18 -3.01
C GLN A 27 -10.73 -4.74 -2.64
N LEU A 28 -11.07 -3.46 -2.81
CA LEU A 28 -12.41 -2.94 -2.48
C LEU A 28 -13.46 -3.38 -3.49
N LEU A 29 -13.11 -3.38 -4.78
CA LEU A 29 -14.07 -3.58 -5.87
C LEU A 29 -14.17 -5.03 -6.36
N HIS A 30 -13.27 -5.94 -5.99
CA HIS A 30 -13.35 -7.34 -6.47
C HIS A 30 -14.68 -8.03 -6.12
N ALA A 31 -15.34 -7.61 -5.02
CA ALA A 31 -16.62 -8.16 -4.62
C ALA A 31 -17.79 -7.63 -5.48
N THR A 32 -17.70 -6.41 -6.00
CA THR A 32 -18.80 -5.67 -6.65
C THR A 32 -18.68 -5.58 -8.17
N LEU A 33 -17.46 -5.52 -8.71
CA LEU A 33 -17.22 -5.32 -10.15
C LEU A 33 -17.18 -6.63 -10.94
N ALA A 34 -16.80 -7.73 -10.30
CA ALA A 34 -16.65 -9.00 -10.99
C ALA A 34 -17.98 -9.76 -11.04
N ARG A 35 -18.44 -10.07 -12.25
CA ARG A 35 -19.73 -10.70 -12.55
C ARG A 35 -19.72 -12.22 -12.34
N GLY A 36 -18.54 -12.82 -12.12
CA GLY A 36 -18.38 -14.25 -11.84
C GLY A 36 -17.07 -14.61 -11.13
N GLU A 37 -16.95 -15.84 -10.66
CA GLU A 37 -15.75 -16.33 -9.94
C GLU A 37 -14.47 -16.24 -10.79
N GLY A 38 -14.58 -16.42 -12.11
CA GLY A 38 -13.46 -16.29 -13.04
C GLY A 38 -12.88 -14.87 -13.08
N GLU A 39 -13.73 -13.86 -13.22
CA GLU A 39 -13.32 -12.44 -13.23
C GLU A 39 -12.76 -12.02 -11.86
N ARG A 40 -13.37 -12.47 -10.76
CA ARG A 40 -12.85 -12.25 -9.41
C ARG A 40 -11.43 -12.79 -9.27
N ARG A 41 -11.19 -13.98 -9.79
CA ARG A 41 -9.88 -14.62 -9.74
C ARG A 41 -8.87 -13.90 -10.63
N LEU A 42 -9.28 -13.43 -11.81
CA LEU A 42 -8.42 -12.65 -12.70
C LEU A 42 -7.98 -11.34 -12.05
N ALA A 43 -8.92 -10.60 -11.44
CA ALA A 43 -8.63 -9.35 -10.74
C ALA A 43 -7.67 -9.57 -9.54
N LEU A 44 -7.86 -10.63 -8.76
CA LEU A 44 -6.95 -10.93 -7.66
C LEU A 44 -5.55 -11.39 -8.14
N ASN A 45 -5.49 -12.11 -9.27
CA ASN A 45 -4.23 -12.57 -9.84
C ASN A 45 -3.41 -11.43 -10.47
N SER A 46 -4.04 -10.36 -10.97
CA SER A 46 -3.31 -9.21 -11.51
C SER A 46 -2.60 -8.39 -10.42
N PHE A 47 -3.17 -8.40 -9.21
CA PHE A 47 -2.63 -7.72 -8.03
C PHE A 47 -1.48 -8.49 -7.36
N GLY A 48 -1.60 -9.82 -7.27
CA GLY A 48 -0.75 -10.68 -6.44
C GLY A 48 0.79 -10.53 -6.58
N PRO A 49 1.36 -10.32 -7.79
CA PRO A 49 2.81 -10.20 -7.95
C PRO A 49 3.39 -8.86 -7.47
N PHE A 50 2.59 -7.80 -7.45
CA PHE A 50 3.10 -6.43 -7.33
C PHE A 50 2.85 -5.82 -5.96
N PHE A 51 1.87 -6.34 -5.21
CA PHE A 51 1.40 -5.66 -4.02
C PHE A 51 2.51 -5.39 -3.02
N LEU A 52 3.35 -6.39 -2.71
CA LEU A 52 4.46 -6.27 -1.76
C LEU A 52 5.52 -5.23 -2.18
N GLY A 53 5.61 -4.96 -3.49
CA GLY A 53 6.50 -3.95 -4.04
C GLY A 53 5.98 -2.54 -3.82
N ASN A 54 4.68 -2.36 -3.65
CA ASN A 54 4.06 -1.05 -3.51
C ASN A 54 4.30 -0.46 -2.12
N GLU A 55 4.37 -1.27 -1.06
CA GLU A 55 4.67 -0.76 0.28
C GLU A 55 6.09 -0.14 0.39
N VAL A 56 7.02 -0.55 -0.48
CA VAL A 56 8.38 0.02 -0.50
C VAL A 56 8.37 1.53 -0.73
N TRP A 57 7.41 2.03 -1.52
CA TRP A 57 7.25 3.47 -1.76
C TRP A 57 6.87 4.23 -0.49
N LEU A 58 5.97 3.66 0.32
CA LEU A 58 5.56 4.25 1.59
C LEU A 58 6.71 4.26 2.60
N VAL A 59 7.47 3.16 2.68
CA VAL A 59 8.64 3.06 3.57
C VAL A 59 9.71 4.08 3.17
N ALA A 60 9.99 4.20 1.87
CA ALA A 60 10.91 5.21 1.35
C ALA A 60 10.42 6.63 1.64
N PHE A 61 9.13 6.91 1.46
CA PHE A 61 8.52 8.21 1.82
C PHE A 61 8.76 8.54 3.30
N ALA A 62 8.49 7.59 4.21
CA ALA A 62 8.72 7.79 5.64
C ALA A 62 10.20 8.04 5.96
N GLY A 63 11.11 7.30 5.32
CA GLY A 63 12.56 7.50 5.49
C GLY A 63 13.03 8.88 5.03
N VAL A 64 12.55 9.36 3.87
CA VAL A 64 12.85 10.70 3.37
C VAL A 64 12.23 11.77 4.28
N MET A 65 11.02 11.54 4.81
CA MET A 65 10.36 12.47 5.73
C MET A 65 11.19 12.66 7.01
N ALA A 66 11.66 11.57 7.62
CA ALA A 66 12.48 11.62 8.82
C ALA A 66 13.88 12.19 8.56
N GLY A 67 14.50 11.86 7.42
CA GLY A 67 15.86 12.29 7.12
C GLY A 67 15.98 13.73 6.62
N ALA A 68 15.12 14.14 5.68
CA ALA A 68 15.21 15.45 5.04
C ALA A 68 14.32 16.52 5.69
N PHE A 69 13.30 16.11 6.45
CA PHE A 69 12.28 17.02 6.99
C PHE A 69 11.86 16.70 8.44
N PRO A 70 12.80 16.58 9.39
CA PRO A 70 12.52 16.17 10.76
C PRO A 70 11.55 17.11 11.50
N ARG A 71 11.51 18.41 11.14
CA ARG A 71 10.54 19.36 11.72
C ARG A 71 9.12 19.08 11.27
N ALA A 72 8.91 18.73 10.01
CA ALA A 72 7.58 18.40 9.48
C ALA A 72 7.12 17.06 10.05
N GLU A 73 8.02 16.07 10.11
CA GLU A 73 7.76 14.80 10.78
C GLU A 73 7.30 15.01 12.24
N ALA A 74 8.09 15.73 13.04
CA ALA A 74 7.79 15.97 14.46
C ALA A 74 6.51 16.78 14.68
N ALA A 75 6.09 17.60 13.71
CA ALA A 75 4.84 18.35 13.80
C ALA A 75 3.62 17.49 13.41
N LEU A 76 3.77 16.57 12.45
CA LEU A 76 2.66 15.82 11.86
C LEU A 76 2.41 14.48 12.55
N LEU A 77 3.45 13.74 12.92
CA LEU A 77 3.32 12.38 13.48
C LEU A 77 2.62 12.35 14.85
N PRO A 78 2.93 13.22 15.83
CA PRO A 78 2.28 13.19 17.12
C PRO A 78 0.75 13.37 17.06
N PRO A 79 0.18 14.36 16.35
CA PRO A 79 -1.28 14.45 16.23
C PRO A 79 -1.89 13.36 15.33
N LEU A 80 -1.13 12.81 14.38
CA LEU A 80 -1.64 11.82 13.41
C LEU A 80 -1.27 10.37 13.75
N HIS A 81 -0.71 10.09 14.93
CA HIS A 81 -0.20 8.76 15.26
C HIS A 81 -1.26 7.65 15.16
N LEU A 82 -2.51 7.92 15.62
CA LEU A 82 -3.60 6.96 15.51
C LEU A 82 -4.04 6.73 14.05
N PRO A 83 -4.35 7.76 13.24
CA PRO A 83 -4.61 7.59 11.81
C PRO A 83 -3.49 6.84 11.07
N VAL A 84 -2.23 7.22 11.30
CA VAL A 84 -1.07 6.58 10.65
C VAL A 84 -0.96 5.11 11.06
N ALA A 85 -1.09 4.80 12.35
CA ALA A 85 -1.08 3.42 12.83
C ALA A 85 -2.24 2.60 12.22
N GLY A 86 -3.43 3.19 12.11
CA GLY A 86 -4.58 2.55 11.46
C GLY A 86 -4.34 2.25 9.98
N LEU A 87 -3.77 3.20 9.23
CA LEU A 87 -3.40 3.02 7.83
C LEU A 87 -2.38 1.90 7.66
N LEU A 88 -1.29 1.91 8.45
CA LEU A 88 -0.28 0.87 8.44
C LEU A 88 -0.85 -0.50 8.83
N GLY A 89 -1.72 -0.54 9.83
CA GLY A 89 -2.44 -1.75 10.22
C GLY A 89 -3.30 -2.31 9.08
N GLY A 90 -4.01 -1.45 8.37
CA GLY A 90 -4.80 -1.82 7.19
C GLY A 90 -3.94 -2.44 6.08
N VAL A 91 -2.78 -1.83 5.79
CA VAL A 91 -1.80 -2.35 4.82
C VAL A 91 -1.35 -3.77 5.20
N VAL A 92 -0.97 -3.96 6.48
CA VAL A 92 -0.51 -5.25 6.99
C VAL A 92 -1.62 -6.30 6.91
N VAL A 93 -2.82 -5.98 7.36
CA VAL A 93 -3.97 -6.90 7.34
C VAL A 93 -4.31 -7.30 5.91
N GLY A 94 -4.37 -6.35 4.98
CA GLY A 94 -4.62 -6.62 3.56
C GLY A 94 -3.57 -7.55 2.96
N THR A 95 -2.29 -7.27 3.22
CA THR A 95 -1.15 -8.11 2.82
C THR A 95 -1.27 -9.54 3.35
N VAL A 96 -1.53 -9.70 4.65
CA VAL A 96 -1.64 -11.00 5.30
C VAL A 96 -2.85 -11.78 4.74
N ALA A 97 -3.99 -11.12 4.56
CA ALA A 97 -5.19 -11.75 4.02
C ALA A 97 -4.97 -12.35 2.63
N VAL A 98 -4.26 -11.63 1.75
CA VAL A 98 -3.95 -12.13 0.41
C VAL A 98 -2.97 -13.31 0.47
N GLN A 99 -1.92 -13.22 1.28
CA GLN A 99 -0.96 -14.31 1.46
C GLN A 99 -1.61 -15.58 2.03
N LEU A 100 -2.52 -15.45 3.00
CA LEU A 100 -3.24 -16.60 3.56
C LEU A 100 -4.16 -17.25 2.51
N ARG A 101 -4.86 -16.44 1.71
CA ARG A 101 -5.73 -16.93 0.63
C ARG A 101 -4.96 -17.70 -0.44
N SER A 102 -3.74 -17.28 -0.79
CA SER A 102 -2.93 -18.00 -1.79
C SER A 102 -2.45 -19.35 -1.27
N ARG A 103 -2.09 -19.46 0.02
CA ARG A 103 -1.64 -20.73 0.63
C ARG A 103 -2.74 -21.78 0.75
N HIS A 104 -3.99 -21.37 0.99
CA HIS A 104 -5.11 -22.31 1.09
C HIS A 104 -5.39 -23.07 -0.23
N ARG A 105 -4.97 -22.50 -1.37
CA ARG A 105 -5.08 -23.14 -2.70
C ARG A 105 -3.95 -24.13 -3.01
N SER A 106 -2.87 -24.15 -2.22
CA SER A 106 -1.67 -24.94 -2.48
C SER A 106 -1.61 -26.26 -1.71
N ARG A 107 -2.66 -26.61 -0.94
CA ARG A 107 -2.76 -27.94 -0.31
C ARG A 107 -3.19 -28.97 -1.36
N PRO A 108 -2.36 -29.99 -1.69
CA PRO A 108 -2.85 -31.14 -2.41
C PRO A 108 -3.83 -31.90 -1.51
N ALA A 109 -4.94 -32.33 -2.09
CA ALA A 109 -5.86 -33.29 -1.49
C ALA A 109 -5.19 -34.65 -1.33
#